data_AF-A0A3S1GV41-F1
#
_entry.id   AF-A0A3S1GV41-F1
#
_cell.length_a   1.000
_cell.length_b   1.000
_cell.length_c   1.000
_cell.angle_alpha   90.00
_cell.angle_beta   90.00
_cell.angle_gamma   90.00
#
_symmetry.space_group_name_H-M   'P 1'
#
loop_
_entity.id
_entity.type
_entity.pdbx_description
1 polymer ?
#
loop_
_entity_poly.entity_id
_entity_poly.type
_entity_poly.pdbx_seq_one_letter_code
_entity_poly.pdbx_strand_id
1 'polypeptide(L)'
;FMAETTKLLNPDKTVLNPDLGAGCSLAESITAEDVRLLRQRCPGVPVVTYVNTSAAVKAESDICCTSGNARKVVESLGVPRVIMLPDEYLAKNIAAETDVEIIAWTGRCEVHERFTPADIRELREAHPGVTVLAHPECPPEVVAEADFSGSTAAMSDYVGREKPARVVLMTECSMSDNVAVEYPEVDFIRPCNLCPHMKRITLSNIRTALEETRHIVTIDPRVADRARRAVERMLAI
;
A
#
# COMPACT_ATOMS: atom_id res chain seq x y z
N PHE A 1 -3.83 -9.19 6.01
CA PHE A 1 -4.29 -8.88 4.64
C PHE A 1 -3.41 -9.46 3.51
N MET A 2 -2.08 -9.26 3.49
CA MET A 2 -1.25 -9.76 2.37
C MET A 2 -1.27 -11.29 2.30
N ALA A 3 -1.04 -11.96 3.43
CA ALA A 3 -1.10 -13.42 3.50
C ALA A 3 -2.49 -13.96 3.14
N GLU A 4 -3.57 -13.23 3.49
CA GLU A 4 -4.93 -13.55 3.05
C GLU A 4 -5.08 -13.43 1.53
N THR A 5 -4.50 -12.39 0.93
CA THR A 5 -4.51 -12.19 -0.54
C THR A 5 -3.76 -13.32 -1.24
N THR A 6 -2.60 -13.73 -0.71
CA THR A 6 -1.87 -14.90 -1.20
C THR A 6 -2.72 -16.17 -1.12
N LYS A 7 -3.43 -16.39 -0.01
CA LYS A 7 -4.32 -17.53 0.18
C LYS A 7 -5.55 -17.49 -0.73
N LEU A 8 -6.11 -16.30 -0.98
CA LEU A 8 -7.19 -16.09 -1.95
C LEU A 8 -6.76 -16.55 -3.34
N LEU A 9 -5.57 -16.14 -3.81
CA LEU A 9 -5.04 -16.50 -5.13
C LEU A 9 -4.50 -17.93 -5.23
N ASN A 10 -4.27 -18.60 -4.10
CA ASN A 10 -3.74 -19.96 -4.04
C ASN A 10 -4.55 -20.82 -3.05
N PRO A 11 -5.84 -21.12 -3.34
CA PRO A 11 -6.74 -21.77 -2.40
C PRO A 11 -6.22 -23.11 -1.88
N ASP A 12 -5.57 -23.88 -2.74
CA ASP A 12 -5.12 -25.24 -2.40
C ASP A 12 -3.74 -25.27 -1.74
N LYS A 13 -3.02 -24.14 -1.72
CA LYS A 13 -1.68 -24.08 -1.10
C LYS A 13 -1.78 -23.73 0.37
N THR A 14 -0.87 -24.28 1.16
CA THR A 14 -0.63 -23.84 2.53
C THR A 14 0.08 -22.49 2.51
N VAL A 15 -0.51 -21.49 3.16
CA VAL A 15 0.08 -20.17 3.36
C VAL A 15 0.28 -19.98 4.85
N LEU A 16 1.49 -19.63 5.26
CA LEU A 16 1.85 -19.42 6.66
C LEU A 16 2.07 -17.93 6.95
N ASN A 17 1.58 -17.46 8.10
CA ASN A 17 1.94 -16.17 8.66
C ASN A 17 2.71 -16.39 9.99
N PRO A 18 3.97 -15.96 10.11
CA PRO A 18 4.78 -16.15 11.31
C PRO A 18 4.27 -15.43 12.58
N ASP A 19 3.48 -14.36 12.43
CA ASP A 19 2.90 -13.64 13.57
C ASP A 19 1.48 -13.15 13.22
N LEU A 20 0.47 -13.61 13.97
CA LEU A 20 -0.92 -13.22 13.76
C LEU A 20 -1.21 -11.74 14.10
N GLY A 21 -0.35 -11.10 14.90
CA GLY A 21 -0.44 -9.67 15.20
C GLY A 21 0.33 -8.78 14.22
N ALA A 22 0.93 -9.34 13.15
CA ALA A 22 1.43 -8.57 12.01
C ALA A 22 0.26 -8.03 11.17
N GLY A 23 -0.45 -7.06 11.76
CA GLY A 23 -1.60 -6.35 11.20
C GLY A 23 -1.19 -5.17 10.31
N CYS A 24 -2.11 -4.22 10.17
CA CYS A 24 -1.88 -2.97 9.45
C CYS A 24 -2.96 -1.96 9.81
N SER A 25 -2.55 -0.76 10.22
CA SER A 25 -3.47 0.34 10.60
C SER A 25 -4.53 0.61 9.53
N LEU A 26 -4.14 0.60 8.26
CA LEU A 26 -5.05 0.78 7.12
C LEU A 26 -6.10 -0.34 7.04
N ALA A 27 -5.67 -1.60 7.15
CA ALA A 27 -6.57 -2.74 7.03
C ALA A 27 -7.58 -2.82 8.19
N GLU A 28 -7.19 -2.31 9.37
CA GLU A 28 -8.03 -2.23 10.57
C GLU A 28 -8.94 -1.00 10.58
N SER A 29 -8.66 0.01 9.75
CA SER A 29 -9.45 1.24 9.67
C SER A 29 -10.82 1.10 9.02
N ILE A 30 -11.14 -0.06 8.42
CA ILE A 30 -12.41 -0.29 7.74
C ILE A 30 -12.88 -1.75 7.85
N THR A 31 -14.18 -1.94 7.98
CA THR A 31 -14.82 -3.27 7.99
C THR A 31 -15.68 -3.53 6.76
N ALA A 32 -16.05 -4.79 6.53
CA ALA A 32 -16.99 -5.14 5.46
C ALA A 32 -18.37 -4.47 5.65
N GLU A 33 -18.78 -4.22 6.89
CA GLU A 33 -20.04 -3.54 7.18
C GLU A 33 -19.99 -2.06 6.80
N ASP A 34 -18.86 -1.39 7.05
CA ASP A 34 -18.64 -0.02 6.60
C ASP A 34 -18.76 0.09 5.07
N VAL A 35 -18.22 -0.87 4.32
CA VAL A 35 -18.37 -0.90 2.85
C VAL A 35 -19.83 -1.04 2.43
N ARG A 36 -20.61 -1.90 3.10
CA ARG A 36 -22.06 -2.04 2.82
C ARG A 36 -22.81 -0.74 3.10
N LEU A 37 -22.49 -0.05 4.19
CA LEU A 37 -23.07 1.24 4.52
C LEU A 37 -22.68 2.31 3.50
N LEU A 38 -21.43 2.33 3.03
CA LEU A 38 -20.98 3.22 1.95
C LEU A 38 -21.77 2.98 0.67
N ARG A 39 -21.99 1.72 0.28
CA ARG A 39 -22.81 1.39 -0.89
C ARG A 39 -24.27 1.84 -0.77
N GLN A 40 -24.83 1.80 0.43
CA GLN A 40 -26.18 2.34 0.68
C GLN A 40 -26.21 3.87 0.56
N ARG A 41 -25.16 4.55 1.01
CA ARG A 41 -25.04 6.03 0.95
C ARG A 41 -24.68 6.53 -0.45
N CYS A 42 -24.01 5.73 -1.25
CA CYS A 42 -23.58 6.06 -2.61
C CYS A 42 -23.99 4.97 -3.62
N PRO A 43 -25.29 4.78 -3.88
CA PRO A 43 -25.76 3.73 -4.78
C PRO A 43 -25.18 3.90 -6.20
N GLY A 44 -24.69 2.80 -6.76
CA GLY A 44 -24.15 2.77 -8.13
C GLY A 44 -22.72 3.29 -8.29
N VAL A 45 -22.08 3.80 -7.23
CA VAL A 45 -20.67 4.20 -7.27
C VAL A 45 -19.78 2.98 -7.03
N PRO A 46 -18.84 2.65 -7.94
CA PRO A 46 -17.94 1.51 -7.75
C PRO A 46 -16.99 1.71 -6.58
N VAL A 47 -16.67 0.62 -5.88
CA VAL A 47 -15.73 0.59 -4.75
C VAL A 47 -14.39 0.01 -5.21
N VAL A 48 -13.37 0.88 -5.28
CA VAL A 48 -11.97 0.54 -5.53
C VAL A 48 -11.24 0.40 -4.19
N THR A 49 -10.71 -0.79 -3.94
CA THR A 49 -10.14 -1.11 -2.63
C THR A 49 -8.65 -1.37 -2.72
N TYR A 50 -7.86 -0.55 -2.05
CA TYR A 50 -6.43 -0.82 -1.89
C TYR A 50 -6.20 -2.17 -1.22
N VAL A 51 -5.20 -2.92 -1.68
CA VAL A 51 -4.88 -4.27 -1.20
C VAL A 51 -4.65 -4.34 0.32
N ASN A 52 -4.33 -3.23 0.97
CA ASN A 52 -4.14 -3.09 2.43
C ASN A 52 -5.47 -3.12 3.20
N THR A 53 -6.26 -4.19 3.01
CA THR A 53 -7.60 -4.42 3.58
C THR A 53 -7.87 -5.90 3.82
N SER A 54 -8.77 -6.25 4.74
CA SER A 54 -9.13 -7.65 4.98
C SER A 54 -9.77 -8.34 3.76
N ALA A 55 -9.72 -9.67 3.70
CA ALA A 55 -10.48 -10.45 2.71
C ALA A 55 -11.99 -10.15 2.76
N ALA A 56 -12.55 -9.88 3.95
CA ALA A 56 -13.95 -9.53 4.11
C ALA A 56 -14.30 -8.19 3.42
N VAL A 57 -13.44 -7.17 3.54
CA VAL A 57 -13.61 -5.88 2.85
C VAL A 57 -13.50 -6.06 1.34
N LYS A 58 -12.52 -6.85 0.86
CA LYS A 58 -12.37 -7.18 -0.56
C LYS A 58 -13.62 -7.83 -1.15
N ALA A 59 -14.31 -8.68 -0.38
CA ALA A 59 -15.53 -9.35 -0.83
C ALA A 59 -16.73 -8.41 -1.06
N GLU A 60 -16.71 -7.21 -0.47
CA GLU A 60 -17.73 -6.18 -0.67
C GLU A 60 -17.31 -5.13 -1.72
N SER A 61 -16.10 -5.27 -2.28
CA SER A 61 -15.49 -4.32 -3.22
C SER A 61 -15.70 -4.74 -4.68
N ASP A 62 -15.67 -3.78 -5.61
CA ASP A 62 -15.81 -4.07 -7.05
C ASP A 62 -14.48 -4.52 -7.67
N ILE A 63 -13.38 -3.89 -7.26
CA ILE A 63 -12.03 -4.14 -7.77
C ILE A 63 -11.00 -3.74 -6.71
N CYS A 64 -9.87 -4.46 -6.65
CA CYS A 64 -8.74 -4.06 -5.83
C CYS A 64 -7.78 -3.12 -6.58
N CYS A 65 -6.89 -2.45 -5.87
CA CYS A 65 -5.73 -1.78 -6.46
C CYS A 65 -4.49 -1.87 -5.55
N THR A 66 -3.34 -1.52 -6.08
CA THR A 66 -2.09 -1.28 -5.34
C THR A 66 -1.64 0.17 -5.54
N SER A 67 -0.67 0.67 -4.77
CA SER A 67 -0.06 1.98 -5.02
C SER A 67 0.60 2.08 -6.41
N GLY A 68 0.95 0.95 -7.04
CA GLY A 68 1.55 0.90 -8.37
C GLY A 68 0.56 0.94 -9.54
N ASN A 69 -0.72 0.64 -9.32
CA ASN A 69 -1.73 0.62 -10.39
C ASN A 69 -3.06 1.32 -10.05
N ALA A 70 -3.17 1.99 -8.89
CA ALA A 70 -4.40 2.63 -8.45
C ALA A 70 -5.01 3.58 -9.48
N ARG A 71 -4.21 4.47 -10.07
CA ARG A 71 -4.67 5.37 -11.14
C ARG A 71 -5.28 4.61 -12.32
N LYS A 72 -4.54 3.62 -12.86
CA LYS A 72 -4.99 2.80 -13.99
C LYS A 72 -6.27 2.05 -13.66
N VAL A 73 -6.39 1.50 -12.45
CA VAL A 73 -7.59 0.82 -11.98
C VAL A 73 -8.78 1.78 -11.93
N VAL A 74 -8.62 2.96 -11.34
CA VAL A 74 -9.68 3.99 -11.28
C VAL A 74 -10.13 4.40 -12.68
N GLU A 75 -9.20 4.73 -13.57
CA GLU A 75 -9.50 5.16 -14.95
C GLU A 75 -10.15 4.04 -15.78
N SER A 76 -9.75 2.77 -15.58
CA SER A 76 -10.28 1.63 -16.35
C SER A 76 -11.76 1.35 -16.13
N LEU A 77 -12.35 1.85 -15.04
CA LEU A 77 -13.78 1.68 -14.76
C LEU A 77 -14.66 2.52 -15.69
N GLY A 78 -14.13 3.57 -16.33
CA GLY A 78 -14.87 4.40 -17.27
C GLY A 78 -16.09 5.12 -16.66
N VAL A 79 -16.06 5.35 -15.34
CA VAL A 79 -17.11 6.03 -14.59
C VAL A 79 -16.64 7.41 -14.13
N PRO A 80 -17.55 8.38 -13.96
CA PRO A 80 -17.17 9.72 -13.52
C PRO A 80 -16.77 9.79 -12.04
N ARG A 81 -17.12 8.77 -11.24
CA ARG A 81 -16.94 8.78 -9.79
C ARG A 81 -16.69 7.38 -9.24
N VAL A 82 -15.78 7.26 -8.27
CA VAL A 82 -15.49 6.02 -7.52
C VAL A 82 -15.39 6.29 -6.02
N ILE A 83 -15.55 5.25 -5.21
CA ILE A 83 -15.16 5.23 -3.80
C ILE A 83 -13.80 4.55 -3.72
N MET A 84 -12.85 5.14 -2.98
CA MET A 84 -11.53 4.56 -2.77
C MET A 84 -11.25 4.33 -1.29
N LEU A 85 -10.83 3.10 -0.97
CA LEU A 85 -10.64 2.59 0.39
C LEU A 85 -9.23 2.00 0.57
N PRO A 86 -8.70 1.89 1.80
CA PRO A 86 -9.09 2.66 2.97
C PRO A 86 -8.26 3.94 3.11
N ASP A 87 -7.20 4.09 2.30
CA ASP A 87 -6.19 5.13 2.47
C ASP A 87 -6.63 6.46 1.86
N GLU A 88 -6.80 7.45 2.73
CA GLU A 88 -7.22 8.81 2.38
C GLU A 88 -6.21 9.52 1.49
N TYR A 89 -4.91 9.37 1.79
CA TYR A 89 -3.85 10.08 1.09
C TYR A 89 -3.60 9.49 -0.27
N LEU A 90 -3.57 8.16 -0.39
CA LEU A 90 -3.55 7.50 -1.69
C LEU A 90 -4.74 7.96 -2.54
N ALA A 91 -5.96 7.96 -1.99
CA ALA A 91 -7.14 8.41 -2.70
C ALA A 91 -7.02 9.87 -3.17
N LYS A 92 -6.55 10.78 -2.32
CA LYS A 92 -6.34 12.20 -2.66
C LYS A 92 -5.25 12.39 -3.72
N ASN A 93 -4.14 11.67 -3.61
CA ASN A 93 -3.04 11.74 -4.57
C ASN A 93 -3.48 11.22 -5.94
N ILE A 94 -4.23 10.12 -6.01
CA ILE A 94 -4.80 9.65 -7.28
C ILE A 94 -5.82 10.66 -7.83
N ALA A 95 -6.67 11.26 -6.98
CA ALA A 95 -7.65 12.26 -7.40
C ALA A 95 -7.00 13.52 -8.01
N ALA A 96 -5.78 13.86 -7.61
CA ALA A 96 -5.03 14.98 -8.18
C ALA A 96 -4.46 14.66 -9.59
N GLU A 97 -4.41 13.38 -9.96
CA GLU A 97 -3.81 12.89 -11.20
C GLU A 97 -4.82 12.44 -12.26
N THR A 98 -6.12 12.45 -11.94
CA THR A 98 -7.18 11.93 -12.80
C THR A 98 -8.42 12.82 -12.77
N ASP A 99 -9.23 12.76 -13.83
CA ASP A 99 -10.50 13.50 -13.93
C ASP A 99 -11.66 12.78 -13.22
N VAL A 100 -11.45 11.55 -12.75
CA VAL A 100 -12.44 10.77 -12.00
C VAL A 100 -12.58 11.31 -10.58
N GLU A 101 -13.81 11.60 -10.16
CA GLU A 101 -14.08 12.04 -8.79
C GLU A 101 -13.91 10.88 -7.81
N ILE A 102 -13.12 11.10 -6.74
CA ILE A 102 -12.83 10.06 -5.74
C ILE A 102 -13.44 10.42 -4.38
N ILE A 103 -14.33 9.56 -3.89
CA ILE A 103 -14.82 9.58 -2.51
C ILE A 103 -13.85 8.75 -1.65
N ALA A 104 -13.04 9.40 -0.84
CA ALA A 104 -12.03 8.75 0.00
C ALA A 104 -12.60 8.28 1.35
N TRP A 105 -12.19 7.08 1.79
CA TRP A 105 -12.23 6.72 3.21
C TRP A 105 -11.13 7.45 3.98
N THR A 106 -11.30 7.62 5.28
CA THR A 106 -10.42 8.45 6.12
C THR A 106 -9.34 7.64 6.85
N GLY A 107 -9.00 6.44 6.36
CA GLY A 107 -7.94 5.62 6.92
C GLY A 107 -6.57 6.17 6.52
N ARG A 108 -5.56 5.99 7.38
CA ARG A 108 -4.19 6.45 7.12
C ARG A 108 -3.16 5.43 7.57
N CYS A 109 -2.03 5.41 6.88
CA CYS A 109 -0.89 4.62 7.29
C CYS A 109 -0.15 5.34 8.43
N GLU A 110 -0.03 4.69 9.59
CA GLU A 110 0.63 5.24 10.78
C GLU A 110 2.12 5.56 10.57
N VAL A 111 2.70 5.02 9.50
CA VAL A 111 4.09 5.27 9.07
C VAL A 111 4.14 6.52 8.21
N HIS A 112 3.35 6.56 7.12
CA HIS A 112 3.45 7.62 6.12
C HIS A 112 2.77 8.91 6.52
N GLU A 113 1.76 8.88 7.40
CA GLU A 113 1.09 10.09 7.87
C GLU A 113 2.00 11.01 8.72
N ARG A 114 3.14 10.49 9.18
CA ARG A 114 4.10 11.21 10.00
C ARG A 114 5.02 12.11 9.20
N PHE A 115 5.13 11.90 7.89
CA PHE A 115 5.97 12.73 7.03
C PHE A 115 5.34 14.10 6.81
N THR A 116 6.17 15.14 6.81
CA THR A 116 5.77 16.52 6.60
C THR A 116 6.61 17.18 5.51
N PRO A 117 6.11 18.26 4.88
CA PRO A 117 6.93 19.03 3.94
C PRO A 117 8.17 19.65 4.59
N ALA A 118 8.13 19.92 5.90
CA ALA A 118 9.30 20.39 6.63
C ALA A 118 10.43 19.35 6.60
N ASP A 119 10.12 18.06 6.73
CA ASP A 119 11.13 16.99 6.65
C ASP A 119 11.87 17.02 5.30
N ILE A 120 11.16 17.27 4.20
CA ILE A 120 11.76 17.39 2.86
C ILE A 120 12.72 18.58 2.79
N ARG A 121 12.29 19.73 3.32
CA ARG A 121 13.09 20.95 3.30
C ARG A 121 14.35 20.81 4.16
N GLU A 122 14.22 20.24 5.35
CA GLU A 122 15.35 19.93 6.22
C GLU A 122 16.34 18.97 5.55
N LEU A 123 15.84 17.92 4.86
CA LEU A 123 16.68 17.00 4.10
C LEU A 123 17.42 17.71 2.95
N ARG A 124 16.75 18.61 2.23
CA ARG A 124 17.36 19.39 1.14
C ARG A 124 18.39 20.41 1.64
N GLU A 125 18.17 21.01 2.81
CA GLU A 125 19.14 21.89 3.46
C GLU A 125 20.37 21.13 3.94
N ALA A 126 20.18 19.98 4.60
CA ALA A 126 21.26 19.15 5.11
C ALA A 126 22.04 18.43 3.99
N HIS A 127 21.38 18.10 2.88
CA HIS A 127 21.94 17.38 1.76
C HIS A 127 21.64 18.08 0.43
N PRO A 128 22.37 19.15 0.08
CA PRO A 128 22.17 19.85 -1.19
C PRO A 128 22.24 18.90 -2.39
N GLY A 129 21.22 18.96 -3.26
CA GLY A 129 21.10 18.10 -4.44
C GLY A 129 20.54 16.70 -4.19
N VAL A 130 20.02 16.39 -3.00
CA VAL A 130 19.33 15.13 -2.72
C VAL A 130 18.05 15.00 -3.57
N THR A 131 17.86 13.83 -4.17
CA THR A 131 16.59 13.45 -4.81
C THR A 131 15.65 12.82 -3.78
N VAL A 132 14.40 13.29 -3.72
CA VAL A 132 13.38 12.87 -2.76
C VAL A 132 12.30 12.07 -3.47
N LEU A 133 12.14 10.80 -3.12
CA LEU A 133 11.06 9.94 -3.64
C LEU A 133 10.05 9.67 -2.52
N ALA A 134 8.76 9.96 -2.74
CA ALA A 134 7.72 9.81 -1.72
C ALA A 134 6.65 8.77 -2.08
N HIS A 135 6.22 7.96 -1.11
CA HIS A 135 5.16 6.98 -1.37
C HIS A 135 3.81 7.72 -1.48
N PRO A 136 2.88 7.31 -2.36
CA PRO A 136 1.59 7.99 -2.49
C PRO A 136 0.65 7.81 -1.27
N GLU A 137 1.08 7.08 -0.25
CA GLU A 137 0.42 7.08 1.08
C GLU A 137 0.87 8.27 1.96
N CYS A 138 1.85 9.08 1.51
CA CYS A 138 2.22 10.32 2.18
C CYS A 138 1.16 11.40 1.95
N PRO A 139 1.03 12.39 2.87
CA PRO A 139 0.15 13.53 2.68
C PRO A 139 0.36 14.22 1.32
N PRO A 140 -0.70 14.75 0.66
CA PRO A 140 -0.57 15.39 -0.66
C PRO A 140 0.46 16.52 -0.72
N GLU A 141 0.60 17.28 0.36
CA GLU A 141 1.61 18.32 0.49
C GLU A 141 3.06 17.79 0.49
N VAL A 142 3.28 16.57 0.98
CA VAL A 142 4.59 15.89 0.94
C VAL A 142 4.85 15.39 -0.48
N VAL A 143 3.85 14.76 -1.10
CA VAL A 143 3.94 14.26 -2.49
C VAL A 143 4.22 15.42 -3.46
N ALA A 144 3.60 16.57 -3.26
CA ALA A 144 3.79 17.75 -4.10
C ALA A 144 5.20 18.36 -4.02
N GLU A 145 5.94 18.15 -2.92
CA GLU A 145 7.32 18.64 -2.76
C GLU A 145 8.39 17.62 -3.18
N ALA A 146 8.01 16.34 -3.30
CA ALA A 146 8.90 15.27 -3.72
C ALA A 146 9.25 15.36 -5.21
N ASP A 147 10.42 14.86 -5.58
CA ASP A 147 10.89 14.83 -6.98
C ASP A 147 10.20 13.73 -7.80
N PHE A 148 9.67 12.71 -7.12
CA PHE A 148 8.87 11.65 -7.71
C PHE A 148 7.99 10.98 -6.65
N SER A 149 6.81 10.51 -7.05
CA SER A 149 5.96 9.67 -6.22
C SER A 149 5.55 8.39 -6.93
N GLY A 150 5.53 7.29 -6.17
CA GLY A 150 5.15 5.98 -6.69
C GLY A 150 5.22 4.88 -5.64
N SER A 151 4.84 3.67 -6.03
CA SER A 151 5.01 2.48 -5.21
C SER A 151 6.48 2.22 -4.89
N THR A 152 6.74 1.36 -3.90
CA THR A 152 8.11 0.91 -3.59
C THR A 152 8.85 0.36 -4.82
N ALA A 153 8.17 -0.43 -5.65
CA ALA A 153 8.73 -0.92 -6.91
C ALA A 153 9.07 0.24 -7.87
N ALA A 154 8.15 1.20 -8.05
CA ALA A 154 8.38 2.35 -8.93
C ALA A 154 9.53 3.25 -8.46
N MET A 155 9.73 3.36 -7.13
CA MET A 155 10.90 4.05 -6.57
C MET A 155 12.21 3.31 -6.89
N SER A 156 12.24 1.98 -6.75
CA SER A 156 13.42 1.19 -7.11
C SER A 156 13.75 1.35 -8.60
N ASP A 157 12.74 1.27 -9.46
CA ASP A 157 12.87 1.48 -10.91
C ASP A 157 13.37 2.90 -11.24
N TYR A 158 12.89 3.92 -10.51
CA TYR A 158 13.37 5.29 -10.63
C TYR A 158 14.86 5.38 -10.30
N VAL A 159 15.30 4.81 -9.18
CA VAL A 159 16.72 4.82 -8.78
C VAL A 159 17.58 4.12 -9.82
N GLY A 160 17.16 2.96 -10.32
CA GLY A 160 17.91 2.22 -11.34
C GLY A 160 18.02 2.95 -12.68
N ARG A 161 16.98 3.72 -13.06
CA ARG A 161 16.95 4.48 -14.31
C ARG A 161 17.70 5.81 -14.22
N GLU A 162 17.40 6.61 -13.20
CA GLU A 162 17.94 7.97 -13.06
C GLU A 162 19.31 8.01 -12.38
N LYS A 163 19.63 6.99 -11.57
CA LYS A 163 20.89 6.85 -10.82
C LYS A 163 21.32 8.16 -10.13
N PRO A 164 20.46 8.74 -9.27
CA PRO A 164 20.80 9.96 -8.56
C PRO A 164 22.06 9.75 -7.72
N ALA A 165 22.92 10.77 -7.63
CA ALA A 165 24.11 10.68 -6.77
C ALA A 165 23.74 10.46 -5.31
N ARG A 166 22.62 11.04 -4.87
CA ARG A 166 22.06 10.90 -3.52
C ARG A 166 20.55 10.88 -3.56
N VAL A 167 19.94 9.95 -2.82
CA VAL A 167 18.48 9.77 -2.78
C VAL A 167 17.98 9.56 -1.35
N VAL A 168 16.77 10.01 -1.09
CA VAL A 168 16.00 9.69 0.12
C VAL A 168 14.64 9.12 -0.27
N LEU A 169 14.26 8.01 0.35
CA LEU A 169 12.95 7.40 0.18
C LEU A 169 12.08 7.76 1.39
N MET A 170 11.04 8.57 1.17
CA MET A 170 10.03 8.88 2.17
C MET A 170 8.98 7.75 2.19
N THR A 171 9.38 6.66 2.82
CA THR A 171 8.57 5.46 3.02
C THR A 171 9.08 4.69 4.25
N GLU A 172 8.64 3.46 4.45
CA GLU A 172 9.17 2.59 5.50
C GLU A 172 10.68 2.35 5.34
N CYS A 173 11.44 2.48 6.44
CA CYS A 173 12.90 2.66 6.35
C CYS A 173 13.66 1.48 5.73
N SER A 174 13.14 0.26 5.84
CA SER A 174 13.81 -0.92 5.29
C SER A 174 13.83 -0.92 3.77
N MET A 175 12.99 -0.10 3.13
CA MET A 175 13.00 0.05 1.68
C MET A 175 14.33 0.61 1.18
N SER A 176 14.88 1.63 1.85
CA SER A 176 16.17 2.22 1.45
C SER A 176 17.30 1.19 1.54
N ASP A 177 17.27 0.30 2.53
CA ASP A 177 18.27 -0.76 2.67
C ASP A 177 18.15 -1.81 1.56
N ASN A 178 16.92 -2.19 1.19
CA ASN A 178 16.70 -3.14 0.10
C ASN A 178 17.22 -2.60 -1.25
N VAL A 179 16.90 -1.34 -1.58
CA VAL A 179 17.33 -0.72 -2.85
C VAL A 179 18.84 -0.44 -2.85
N ALA A 180 19.42 -0.09 -1.71
CA ALA A 180 20.87 0.12 -1.59
C ALA A 180 21.70 -1.15 -1.85
N VAL A 181 21.15 -2.34 -1.62
CA VAL A 181 21.80 -3.60 -1.99
C VAL A 181 21.86 -3.78 -3.51
N GLU A 182 20.84 -3.33 -4.24
CA GLU A 182 20.77 -3.41 -5.70
C GLU A 182 21.63 -2.33 -6.39
N TYR A 183 21.72 -1.14 -5.79
CA TYR A 183 22.43 0.03 -6.34
C TYR A 183 23.45 0.59 -5.34
N PRO A 184 24.57 -0.12 -5.08
CA PRO A 184 25.55 0.27 -4.07
C PRO A 184 26.31 1.56 -4.40
N GLU A 185 26.24 2.05 -5.64
CA GLU A 185 26.84 3.31 -6.08
C GLU A 185 26.05 4.56 -5.69
N VAL A 186 24.77 4.41 -5.30
CA VAL A 186 23.88 5.51 -4.94
C VAL A 186 23.97 5.79 -3.44
N ASP A 187 24.11 7.05 -3.04
CA ASP A 187 24.14 7.45 -1.63
C ASP A 187 22.71 7.56 -1.06
N PHE A 188 22.32 6.64 -0.19
CA PHE A 188 20.99 6.62 0.45
C PHE A 188 20.98 7.35 1.79
N ILE A 189 20.19 8.44 1.87
CA ILE A 189 19.84 9.07 3.14
C ILE A 189 18.66 8.32 3.75
N ARG A 190 18.76 7.99 5.05
CA ARG A 190 17.84 7.06 5.74
C ARG A 190 17.10 7.74 6.90
N PRO A 191 16.01 8.48 6.63
CA PRO A 191 15.07 8.88 7.68
C PRO A 191 14.36 7.63 8.21
N CYS A 192 14.36 7.42 9.53
CA CYS A 192 13.90 6.18 10.13
C CYS A 192 12.43 6.28 10.58
N ASN A 193 11.52 5.74 9.76
CA ASN A 193 10.14 5.43 10.14
C ASN A 193 9.88 3.94 9.91
N LEU A 194 9.68 3.20 11.00
CA LEU A 194 9.49 1.75 11.00
C LEU A 194 8.03 1.38 11.20
N CYS A 195 7.55 0.43 10.39
CA CYS A 195 6.23 -0.15 10.63
C CYS A 195 6.32 -1.13 11.82
N PRO A 196 5.63 -0.87 12.94
CA PRO A 196 5.67 -1.75 14.11
C PRO A 196 5.10 -3.14 13.78
N HIS A 197 4.16 -3.24 12.84
CA HIS A 197 3.58 -4.51 12.42
C HIS A 197 4.54 -5.34 11.55
N MET A 198 5.24 -4.73 10.59
CA MET A 198 6.19 -5.46 9.75
C MET A 198 7.36 -6.03 10.57
N LYS A 199 7.84 -5.28 11.58
CA LYS A 199 8.96 -5.71 12.44
C LYS A 199 8.64 -6.83 13.42
N ARG A 200 7.38 -7.27 13.47
CA ARG A 200 7.00 -8.48 14.20
C ARG A 200 7.53 -9.75 13.54
N ILE A 201 7.81 -9.72 12.24
CA ILE A 201 8.36 -10.86 11.52
C ILE A 201 9.87 -10.94 11.82
N THR A 202 10.30 -12.07 12.37
CA THR A 202 11.68 -12.30 12.82
C THR A 202 12.20 -13.65 12.31
N LEU A 203 13.52 -13.82 12.23
CA LEU A 203 14.10 -15.12 11.84
C LEU A 203 13.65 -16.26 12.77
N SER A 204 13.45 -15.96 14.07
CA SER A 204 12.99 -16.93 15.06
C SER A 204 11.57 -17.42 14.77
N ASN A 205 10.62 -16.50 14.58
CA ASN A 205 9.23 -16.91 14.32
C ASN A 205 9.04 -17.48 12.91
N ILE A 206 9.83 -17.08 11.91
CA ILE A 206 9.86 -17.73 10.59
C ILE A 206 10.29 -19.19 10.74
N ARG A 207 11.38 -19.45 11.49
CA ARG A 207 11.85 -20.82 11.73
C ARG A 207 10.77 -21.66 12.41
N THR A 208 10.20 -21.16 13.51
CA THR A 208 9.12 -21.84 14.23
C THR A 208 7.91 -22.10 13.33
N ALA A 209 7.56 -21.13 12.49
CA ALA A 209 6.45 -21.25 11.55
C ALA A 209 6.65 -22.39 10.56
N LEU A 210 7.87 -22.55 10.04
CA LEU A 210 8.24 -23.62 9.11
C LEU A 210 8.35 -24.99 9.79
N GLU A 211 9.01 -25.06 10.95
CA GLU A 211 9.20 -26.31 11.70
C GLU A 211 7.86 -26.90 12.17
N GLU A 212 6.91 -26.05 12.57
CA GLU A 212 5.62 -26.47 13.11
C GLU A 212 4.45 -26.34 12.12
N THR A 213 4.68 -25.84 10.90
CA THR A 213 3.63 -25.53 9.92
C THR A 213 2.51 -24.66 10.51
N ARG A 214 2.87 -23.56 11.14
CA ARG A 214 1.94 -22.58 11.75
C ARG A 214 2.38 -21.14 11.43
N HIS A 215 1.51 -20.14 11.43
CA HIS A 215 0.06 -20.21 11.52
C HIS A 215 -0.52 -20.31 10.10
N ILE A 216 -1.32 -21.35 9.85
CA ILE A 216 -1.97 -21.54 8.54
C ILE A 216 -3.04 -20.46 8.35
N VAL A 217 -2.92 -19.71 7.27
CA VAL A 217 -3.92 -18.72 6.87
C VAL A 217 -5.12 -19.43 6.26
N THR A 218 -6.29 -19.17 6.81
CA THR A 218 -7.59 -19.64 6.31
C THR A 218 -8.46 -18.45 5.96
N ILE A 219 -9.37 -18.64 4.99
CA ILE A 219 -10.33 -17.62 4.56
C ILE A 219 -11.72 -18.20 4.71
N ASP A 220 -12.67 -17.41 5.22
CA ASP A 220 -14.07 -17.84 5.30
C ASP A 220 -14.60 -18.13 3.88
N PRO A 221 -15.10 -19.35 3.62
CA PRO A 221 -15.65 -19.72 2.30
C PRO A 221 -16.76 -18.76 1.81
N ARG A 222 -17.49 -18.11 2.72
CA ARG A 222 -18.57 -17.16 2.39
C ARG A 222 -18.07 -15.87 1.72
N VAL A 223 -16.79 -15.54 1.89
CA VAL A 223 -16.18 -14.32 1.32
C VAL A 223 -15.13 -14.64 0.26
N ALA A 224 -14.56 -15.85 0.26
CA ALA A 224 -13.40 -16.22 -0.54
C ALA A 224 -13.55 -15.90 -2.04
N ASP A 225 -14.62 -16.37 -2.69
CA ASP A 225 -14.79 -16.20 -4.14
C ASP A 225 -15.04 -14.74 -4.54
N ARG A 226 -15.79 -13.99 -3.72
CA ARG A 226 -16.04 -12.56 -3.97
C ARG A 226 -14.76 -11.74 -3.77
N ALA A 227 -14.01 -12.01 -2.70
CA ALA A 227 -12.74 -11.36 -2.43
C ALA A 227 -11.70 -11.67 -3.51
N ARG A 228 -11.59 -12.93 -3.93
CA ARG A 228 -10.71 -13.36 -5.02
C ARG A 228 -11.04 -12.60 -6.30
N ARG A 229 -12.32 -12.52 -6.67
CA ARG A 229 -12.77 -11.80 -7.87
C ARG A 229 -12.31 -10.35 -7.90
N ALA A 230 -12.38 -9.64 -6.76
CA ALA A 230 -11.91 -8.25 -6.68
C ALA A 230 -10.39 -8.14 -6.94
N VAL A 231 -9.60 -9.10 -6.45
CA VAL A 231 -8.15 -9.18 -6.67
C VAL A 231 -7.82 -9.60 -8.11
N GLU A 232 -8.52 -10.57 -8.68
CA GLU A 232 -8.32 -11.00 -10.07
C GLU A 232 -8.64 -9.89 -11.07
N ARG A 233 -9.69 -9.10 -10.81
CA ARG A 233 -10.02 -7.92 -11.61
C ARG A 233 -8.89 -6.89 -11.61
N MET A 234 -8.25 -6.68 -10.45
CA MET A 234 -7.07 -5.81 -10.35
C MET A 234 -5.90 -6.35 -11.18
N LEU A 235 -5.63 -7.65 -11.13
CA LEU A 235 -4.51 -8.27 -11.85
C LEU A 235 -4.70 -8.29 -13.36
N ALA A 236 -5.93 -8.14 -13.84
CA ALA A 236 -6.25 -8.03 -15.26
C ALA A 236 -5.99 -6.62 -15.83
N ILE A 237 -5.61 -5.64 -14.99
CA ILE A 237 -5.31 -4.24 -15.33
C ILE A 237 -3.83 -3.95 -15.14
#